data_AF-S8DD89-F1
#
_entry.id   AF-S8DD89-F1
#
_cell.length_a   1.000
_cell.length_b   1.000
_cell.length_c   1.000
_cell.angle_alpha   90.00
_cell.angle_beta   90.00
_cell.angle_gamma   90.00
#
_symmetry.space_group_name_H-M   'P 1'
#
loop_
_entity.id
_entity.type
_entity.pdbx_description
1 polymer ?
#
loop_
_entity_poly.entity_id
_entity_poly.type
_entity_poly.pdbx_seq_one_letter_code
_entity_poly.pdbx_strand_id
1 'polypeptide(L)'
;PPSNPASRSTTAVHVTALDGIVTVNSLFTTAVFIGLSLTTSTSSETGNKSSCEGDVELVRRVIVFEVFSFGFFLFSSFIAQSLKLAINLASSSASNTPHHGEVESWLVDYGLFGSAAGSVSGCAFLVASMVEYVQVKLGRVPCSGEAVVVICVLIVLVGSSLLIYVFSTVYVSFFMYQISK
;
A
#
# COMPACT_ATOMS: atom_id res chain seq x y z
N PRO A 1 -26.47 47.29 17.50
CA PRO A 1 -25.40 46.47 18.13
C PRO A 1 -25.27 45.10 17.45
N PRO A 2 -24.21 44.86 16.67
CA PRO A 2 -24.11 43.69 15.80
C PRO A 2 -23.61 42.44 16.54
N SER A 3 -23.99 41.32 15.93
CA SER A 3 -23.80 39.90 16.24
C SER A 3 -22.38 39.44 16.60
N ASN A 4 -22.26 38.52 17.55
CA ASN A 4 -21.06 37.69 17.71
C ASN A 4 -21.42 36.18 17.70
N PRO A 5 -21.22 35.48 16.57
CA PRO A 5 -21.42 34.04 16.43
C PRO A 5 -20.10 33.31 16.69
N ALA A 6 -19.79 32.98 17.94
CA ALA A 6 -18.55 32.28 18.29
C ALA A 6 -18.75 31.08 19.25
N SER A 7 -19.95 30.50 19.26
CA SER A 7 -20.29 29.35 20.11
C SER A 7 -20.69 28.10 19.29
N ARG A 8 -20.08 27.90 18.11
CA ARG A 8 -20.50 26.82 17.19
C ARG A 8 -19.41 26.20 16.32
N SER A 9 -18.17 26.03 16.80
CA SER A 9 -17.11 25.45 15.95
C SER A 9 -15.95 24.72 16.65
N THR A 10 -16.20 23.97 17.72
CA THR A 10 -15.16 23.08 18.30
C THR A 10 -15.63 21.64 18.55
N THR A 11 -16.80 21.28 18.02
CA THR A 11 -17.36 19.92 18.10
C THR A 11 -17.76 19.42 16.73
N ALA A 12 -16.89 19.60 15.73
CA ALA A 12 -17.11 19.14 14.35
C ALA A 12 -15.87 18.53 13.68
N VAL A 13 -14.76 18.37 14.40
CA VAL A 13 -13.51 17.83 13.84
C VAL A 13 -13.23 16.41 14.32
N HIS A 14 -14.03 15.90 15.26
CA HIS A 14 -13.92 14.53 15.77
C HIS A 14 -15.00 13.60 15.20
N VAL A 15 -15.29 13.71 13.89
CA VAL A 15 -16.16 12.77 13.16
C VAL A 15 -15.64 12.48 11.73
N THR A 16 -14.84 13.36 11.14
CA THR A 16 -14.34 13.17 9.75
C THR A 16 -13.15 12.20 9.64
N ALA A 17 -12.45 11.88 10.74
CA ALA A 17 -11.34 10.92 10.70
C ALA A 17 -11.79 9.45 10.69
N LEU A 18 -13.01 9.16 11.14
CA LEU A 18 -13.57 7.80 11.13
C LEU A 18 -14.01 7.38 9.72
N ASP A 19 -14.39 8.34 8.87
CA ASP A 19 -14.91 8.08 7.52
C ASP A 19 -13.82 7.53 6.58
N GLY A 20 -12.57 7.98 6.73
CA GLY A 20 -11.43 7.44 5.98
C GLY A 20 -11.05 6.01 6.37
N ILE A 21 -11.32 5.60 7.62
CA ILE A 21 -10.99 4.26 8.13
C ILE A 21 -11.95 3.21 7.56
N VAL A 22 -13.24 3.54 7.45
CA VAL A 22 -14.26 2.63 6.90
C VAL A 22 -14.04 2.44 5.39
N THR A 23 -13.57 3.46 4.67
CA THR A 23 -13.28 3.38 3.22
C THR A 23 -12.05 2.54 2.89
N VAL A 24 -10.96 2.63 3.67
CA VAL A 24 -9.73 1.85 3.37
C VAL A 24 -9.91 0.37 3.70
N ASN A 25 -10.62 0.06 4.80
CA ASN A 25 -10.99 -1.33 5.11
C ASN A 25 -11.97 -1.92 4.09
N SER A 26 -12.87 -1.10 3.53
CA SER A 26 -13.81 -1.53 2.50
C SER A 26 -13.14 -1.77 1.15
N LEU A 27 -12.30 -0.84 0.66
CA LEU A 27 -11.54 -1.03 -0.58
C LEU A 27 -10.62 -2.24 -0.52
N PHE A 28 -10.02 -2.44 0.65
CA PHE A 28 -9.17 -3.58 0.87
C PHE A 28 -9.97 -4.91 0.86
N THR A 29 -11.08 -4.97 1.59
CA THR A 29 -11.97 -6.14 1.58
C THR A 29 -12.44 -6.45 0.16
N THR A 30 -12.79 -5.42 -0.62
CA THR A 30 -13.18 -5.56 -2.03
C THR A 30 -12.04 -6.10 -2.89
N ALA A 31 -10.80 -5.64 -2.71
CA ALA A 31 -9.65 -6.16 -3.45
C ALA A 31 -9.39 -7.65 -3.16
N VAL A 32 -9.45 -8.09 -1.90
CA VAL A 32 -9.29 -9.51 -1.54
C VAL A 32 -10.46 -10.37 -2.00
N PHE A 33 -11.69 -9.87 -1.95
CA PHE A 33 -12.82 -10.60 -2.51
C PHE A 33 -12.75 -10.70 -4.04
N ILE A 34 -12.22 -9.67 -4.73
CA ILE A 34 -11.96 -9.70 -6.18
C ILE A 34 -10.83 -10.69 -6.49
N GLY A 35 -9.71 -10.66 -5.77
CA GLY A 35 -8.59 -11.59 -5.94
C GLY A 35 -9.00 -13.05 -5.73
N LEU A 36 -9.72 -13.34 -4.64
CA LEU A 36 -10.28 -14.66 -4.37
C LEU A 36 -11.27 -15.10 -5.47
N SER A 37 -12.16 -14.21 -5.93
CA SER A 37 -13.13 -14.50 -6.99
C SER A 37 -12.48 -14.75 -8.36
N LEU A 38 -11.31 -14.17 -8.62
CA LEU A 38 -10.56 -14.40 -9.85
C LEU A 38 -9.77 -15.71 -9.81
N THR A 39 -9.35 -16.15 -8.61
CA THR A 39 -8.66 -17.44 -8.40
C THR A 39 -9.57 -18.66 -8.43
N THR A 40 -10.89 -18.49 -8.24
CA THR A 40 -11.91 -19.55 -8.42
C THR A 40 -12.25 -19.89 -9.88
N SER A 41 -11.41 -19.51 -10.84
CA SER A 41 -11.58 -19.89 -12.24
C SER A 41 -11.02 -21.30 -12.51
N THR A 42 -11.92 -22.28 -12.37
CA THR A 42 -11.98 -23.53 -13.15
C THR A 42 -10.76 -24.46 -13.09
N SER A 43 -10.79 -25.37 -12.13
CA SER A 43 -10.11 -26.67 -12.25
C SER A 43 -10.74 -27.47 -13.40
N SER A 44 -10.09 -27.46 -14.57
CA SER A 44 -10.35 -28.46 -15.61
C SER A 44 -9.70 -29.78 -15.18
N GLU A 45 -10.53 -30.73 -14.78
CA GLU A 45 -10.18 -32.13 -14.58
C GLU A 45 -9.64 -32.77 -15.86
N THR A 46 -8.65 -33.64 -15.67
CA THR A 46 -8.36 -34.84 -16.47
C THR A 46 -7.80 -34.67 -17.88
N GLY A 47 -6.51 -35.02 -18.03
CA GLY A 47 -5.93 -35.50 -19.29
C GLY A 47 -4.82 -34.64 -19.88
N ASN A 48 -3.58 -35.13 -19.80
CA ASN A 48 -2.38 -34.65 -20.53
C ASN A 48 -2.07 -33.15 -20.41
N LYS A 49 -1.42 -32.76 -19.31
CA LYS A 49 -0.87 -31.40 -19.11
C LYS A 49 0.17 -31.10 -20.20
N SER A 50 -0.23 -30.35 -21.21
CA SER A 50 0.71 -29.76 -22.16
C SER A 50 1.61 -28.76 -21.42
N SER A 51 2.87 -28.63 -21.82
CA SER A 51 3.87 -27.78 -21.13
C SER A 51 3.52 -26.28 -21.08
N CYS A 52 2.41 -25.87 -21.71
CA CYS A 52 1.99 -24.49 -21.88
C CYS A 52 0.73 -24.11 -21.07
N GLU A 53 0.05 -25.06 -20.45
CA GLU A 53 -1.15 -24.80 -19.62
C GLU A 53 -0.75 -24.29 -18.22
N GLY A 54 -1.51 -23.32 -17.69
CA GLY A 54 -1.33 -22.77 -16.35
C GLY A 54 -1.44 -23.86 -15.26
N ASP A 55 -0.44 -23.91 -14.37
CA ASP A 55 -0.38 -24.94 -13.34
C ASP A 55 -1.17 -24.58 -12.09
N VAL A 56 -1.75 -25.58 -11.42
CA VAL A 56 -2.54 -25.41 -10.17
C VAL A 56 -1.66 -24.82 -9.05
N GLU A 57 -0.36 -25.11 -9.07
CA GLU A 57 0.60 -24.56 -8.12
C GLU A 57 0.80 -23.04 -8.29
N LEU A 58 0.63 -22.50 -9.51
CA LEU A 58 0.67 -21.05 -9.75
C LEU A 58 -0.55 -20.37 -9.12
N VAL A 59 -1.72 -20.97 -9.22
CA VAL A 59 -2.96 -20.42 -8.64
C VAL A 59 -2.83 -20.29 -7.11
N ARG A 60 -2.28 -21.32 -6.44
CA ARG A 60 -2.04 -21.27 -4.99
C ARG A 60 -1.08 -20.15 -4.62
N ARG A 61 -0.04 -19.94 -5.43
CA ARG A 61 1.03 -18.99 -5.17
C ARG A 61 0.63 -17.54 -5.43
N VAL A 62 -0.22 -17.29 -6.42
CA VAL A 62 -0.94 -16.02 -6.63
C VAL A 62 -1.67 -15.61 -5.35
N ILE A 63 -2.49 -16.50 -4.77
CA ILE A 63 -3.24 -16.23 -3.54
C ILE A 63 -2.29 -15.88 -2.37
N VAL A 64 -1.23 -16.68 -2.19
CA VAL A 64 -0.26 -16.46 -1.10
C VAL A 64 0.43 -15.11 -1.23
N PHE A 65 0.94 -14.78 -2.43
CA PHE A 65 1.59 -13.49 -2.66
C PHE A 65 0.64 -12.31 -2.52
N GLU A 66 -0.62 -12.48 -2.92
CA GLU A 66 -1.63 -11.45 -2.73
C GLU A 66 -1.89 -11.19 -1.24
N VAL A 67 -2.08 -12.24 -0.43
CA VAL A 67 -2.26 -12.11 1.03
C VAL A 67 -1.05 -11.44 1.68
N PHE A 68 0.18 -11.79 1.29
CA PHE A 68 1.39 -11.12 1.79
C PHE A 68 1.43 -9.66 1.39
N SER A 69 1.23 -9.35 0.10
CA SER A 69 1.24 -7.98 -0.42
C SER A 69 0.27 -7.09 0.34
N PHE A 70 -0.89 -7.65 0.64
CA PHE A 70 -1.92 -7.01 1.37
C PHE A 70 -1.50 -6.71 2.82
N GLY A 71 -0.99 -7.71 3.55
CA GLY A 71 -0.55 -7.53 4.92
C GLY A 71 0.47 -6.40 5.05
N PHE A 72 1.41 -6.32 4.11
CA PHE A 72 2.39 -5.23 4.06
C PHE A 72 1.78 -3.86 3.76
N PHE A 73 0.79 -3.78 2.85
CA PHE A 73 0.10 -2.53 2.59
C PHE A 73 -0.77 -2.05 3.76
N LEU A 74 -1.46 -2.94 4.48
CA LEU A 74 -2.12 -2.55 5.73
C LEU A 74 -1.13 -2.03 6.73
N PHE A 75 -0.06 -2.78 6.95
CA PHE A 75 0.92 -2.45 7.95
C PHE A 75 1.50 -1.05 7.69
N SER A 76 1.86 -0.78 6.42
CA SER A 76 2.29 0.55 5.99
C SER A 76 1.21 1.62 6.23
N SER A 77 -0.05 1.34 5.87
CA SER A 77 -1.17 2.28 6.06
C SER A 77 -1.44 2.58 7.53
N PHE A 78 -1.39 1.57 8.41
CA PHE A 78 -1.55 1.75 9.85
C PHE A 78 -0.43 2.61 10.44
N ILE A 79 0.82 2.41 10.01
CA ILE A 79 1.94 3.25 10.44
C ILE A 79 1.76 4.68 9.93
N ALA A 80 1.39 4.87 8.66
CA ALA A 80 1.17 6.21 8.12
C ALA A 80 0.01 6.94 8.84
N GLN A 81 -1.06 6.23 9.15
CA GLN A 81 -2.21 6.77 9.89
C GLN A 81 -1.86 7.12 11.33
N SER A 82 -1.15 6.25 12.04
CA SER A 82 -0.72 6.51 13.42
C SER A 82 0.26 7.69 13.47
N LEU A 83 1.15 7.79 12.50
CA LEU A 83 2.07 8.92 12.37
C LEU A 83 1.32 10.22 12.09
N LYS A 84 0.38 10.21 11.16
CA LYS A 84 -0.47 11.38 10.87
C LYS A 84 -1.26 11.83 12.10
N LEU A 85 -1.83 10.89 12.85
CA LEU A 85 -2.53 11.19 14.10
C LEU A 85 -1.58 11.79 15.14
N ALA A 86 -0.41 11.19 15.33
CA ALA A 86 0.60 11.67 16.28
C ALA A 86 1.06 13.11 15.97
N ILE A 87 1.34 13.41 14.70
CA ILE A 87 1.72 14.75 14.26
C ILE A 87 0.58 15.76 14.49
N ASN A 88 -0.66 15.40 14.16
CA ASN A 88 -1.81 16.29 14.37
C ASN A 88 -2.04 16.60 15.85
N LEU A 89 -1.91 15.61 16.74
CA LEU A 89 -2.02 15.81 18.18
C LEU A 89 -0.89 16.71 18.71
N ALA A 90 0.34 16.48 18.26
CA ALA A 90 1.49 17.29 18.65
C ALA A 90 1.40 18.74 18.16
N SER A 91 0.91 18.97 16.93
CA SER A 91 0.67 20.31 16.41
C SER A 91 -0.46 21.03 17.14
N SER A 92 -1.49 20.30 17.59
CA SER A 92 -2.61 20.89 18.35
C SER A 92 -2.17 21.36 19.74
N SER A 93 -1.27 20.64 20.41
CA SER A 93 -0.76 21.01 21.74
C SER A 93 0.24 22.18 21.70
N ALA A 94 1.04 22.28 20.64
CA ALA A 94 2.02 23.36 20.45
C ALA A 94 1.40 24.77 20.27
N SER A 95 0.10 24.86 19.94
CA SER A 95 -0.60 26.15 19.77
C SER A 95 -0.79 26.96 21.06
N ASN A 96 -0.48 26.39 22.24
CA ASN A 96 -0.71 27.03 23.55
C ASN A 96 0.56 27.43 24.32
N THR A 97 1.77 27.25 23.78
CA THR A 97 3.03 27.63 24.47
C THR A 97 4.11 28.11 23.50
N PRO A 98 4.82 29.22 23.77
CA PRO A 98 5.81 29.81 22.85
C PRO A 98 7.20 29.16 22.92
N HIS A 99 7.33 27.97 23.51
CA HIS A 99 8.57 27.20 23.50
C HIS A 99 8.39 25.97 22.60
N HIS A 100 9.22 25.92 21.56
CA HIS A 100 9.28 24.90 20.52
C HIS A 100 9.06 23.50 21.11
N GLY A 101 7.91 22.89 20.78
CA GLY A 101 7.69 21.48 21.00
C GLY A 101 8.51 20.70 19.99
N GLU A 102 9.69 20.24 20.39
CA GLU A 102 10.41 19.15 19.74
C GLU A 102 9.49 17.93 19.74
N VAL A 103 8.71 17.77 18.67
CA VAL A 103 8.13 16.47 18.35
C VAL A 103 9.32 15.55 18.13
N GLU A 104 9.45 14.53 18.98
CA GLU A 104 10.52 13.54 18.94
C GLU A 104 10.73 13.01 17.50
N SER A 105 11.68 13.60 16.78
CA SER A 105 11.90 13.39 15.33
C SER A 105 12.09 11.91 15.00
N TRP A 106 12.68 11.15 15.95
CA TRP A 106 12.96 9.74 15.78
C TRP A 106 11.69 8.92 15.48
N LEU A 107 10.58 9.15 16.18
CA LEU A 107 9.36 8.35 15.96
C LEU A 107 8.77 8.61 14.57
N VAL A 108 8.87 9.84 14.09
CA VAL A 108 8.44 10.24 12.75
C VAL A 108 9.33 9.61 11.67
N ASP A 109 10.65 9.64 11.89
CA ASP A 109 11.63 9.09 10.95
C ASP A 109 11.53 7.56 10.84
N TYR A 110 11.46 6.84 11.96
CA TYR A 110 11.27 5.39 11.97
C TYR A 110 9.88 4.98 11.44
N GLY A 111 8.83 5.77 11.73
CA GLY A 111 7.50 5.55 11.18
C GLY A 111 7.46 5.70 9.66
N LEU A 112 8.09 6.76 9.13
CA LEU A 112 8.18 6.98 7.68
C LEU A 112 8.97 5.86 6.99
N PHE A 113 10.12 5.46 7.56
CA PHE A 113 10.92 4.37 7.02
C PHE A 113 10.17 3.03 7.06
N GLY A 114 9.50 2.72 8.17
CA GLY A 114 8.71 1.51 8.32
C GLY A 114 7.52 1.44 7.35
N SER A 115 6.81 2.54 7.17
CA SER A 115 5.74 2.64 6.16
C SER A 115 6.29 2.48 4.74
N ALA A 116 7.39 3.16 4.40
CA ALA A 116 7.99 3.03 3.08
C ALA A 116 8.48 1.62 2.78
N ALA A 117 9.16 0.96 3.72
CA ALA A 117 9.61 -0.42 3.59
C ALA A 117 8.43 -1.40 3.41
N GLY A 118 7.35 -1.20 4.18
CA GLY A 118 6.11 -1.94 4.02
C GLY A 118 5.50 -1.77 2.63
N SER A 119 5.39 -0.53 2.15
CA SER A 119 4.86 -0.24 0.80
C SER A 119 5.72 -0.87 -0.30
N VAL A 120 7.04 -0.80 -0.21
CA VAL A 120 7.95 -1.40 -1.19
C VAL A 120 7.81 -2.92 -1.22
N SER A 121 7.77 -3.55 -0.04
CA SER A 121 7.57 -4.99 0.09
C SER A 121 6.21 -5.42 -0.45
N GLY A 122 5.15 -4.69 -0.12
CA GLY A 122 3.79 -4.91 -0.64
C GLY A 122 3.74 -4.84 -2.16
N CYS A 123 4.34 -3.80 -2.77
CA CYS A 123 4.42 -3.65 -4.22
C CYS A 123 5.18 -4.81 -4.88
N ALA A 124 6.29 -5.27 -4.30
CA ALA A 124 7.05 -6.38 -4.84
C ALA A 124 6.23 -7.68 -4.87
N PHE A 125 5.54 -8.01 -3.77
CA PHE A 125 4.65 -9.18 -3.71
C PHE A 125 3.44 -9.07 -4.64
N LEU A 126 2.87 -7.86 -4.80
CA LEU A 126 1.78 -7.63 -5.74
C LEU A 126 2.24 -7.87 -7.19
N VAL A 127 3.40 -7.35 -7.60
CA VAL A 127 3.95 -7.58 -8.94
C VAL A 127 4.21 -9.06 -9.16
N ALA A 128 4.78 -9.76 -8.18
CA ALA A 128 4.98 -11.22 -8.25
C ALA A 128 3.65 -11.97 -8.44
N SER A 129 2.61 -11.61 -7.69
CA SER A 129 1.27 -12.18 -7.83
C SER A 129 0.69 -11.94 -9.24
N MET A 130 0.80 -10.72 -9.76
CA MET A 130 0.31 -10.38 -11.10
C MET A 130 1.06 -11.12 -12.22
N VAL A 131 2.37 -11.32 -12.07
CA VAL A 131 3.16 -12.13 -13.03
C VAL A 131 2.69 -13.58 -13.07
N GLU A 132 2.34 -14.17 -11.92
CA GLU A 132 1.82 -15.53 -11.86
C GLU A 132 0.37 -15.61 -12.33
N TYR A 133 -0.44 -14.58 -12.05
CA TYR A 133 -1.81 -14.46 -12.57
C TYR A 133 -1.84 -14.41 -14.10
N VAL A 134 -0.96 -13.61 -14.71
CA VAL A 134 -0.83 -13.54 -16.18
C VAL A 134 -0.44 -14.91 -16.74
N GLN A 135 0.46 -15.64 -16.09
CA GLN A 135 0.83 -17.00 -16.53
C GLN A 135 -0.32 -18.01 -16.42
N VAL A 136 -1.22 -17.85 -15.45
CA VAL A 136 -2.42 -18.69 -15.34
C VAL A 136 -3.42 -18.39 -16.46
N LYS A 137 -3.55 -17.12 -16.88
CA LYS A 137 -4.55 -16.71 -17.90
C LYS A 137 -4.07 -16.76 -19.35
N LEU A 138 -2.79 -16.44 -19.61
CA LEU A 138 -2.21 -16.35 -20.95
C LEU A 138 -1.27 -17.52 -21.28
N GLY A 139 -1.08 -18.45 -20.34
CA GLY A 139 -0.14 -19.55 -20.46
C GLY A 139 1.29 -19.17 -20.05
N ARG A 140 2.16 -20.17 -19.95
CA ARG A 140 3.53 -19.96 -19.45
C ARG A 140 4.35 -19.11 -20.41
N VAL A 141 5.24 -18.28 -19.84
CA VAL A 141 6.12 -17.31 -20.56
C VAL A 141 6.77 -17.86 -21.85
N PRO A 142 7.33 -19.09 -21.92
CA PRO A 142 7.96 -19.58 -23.15
C PRO A 142 6.97 -19.93 -24.27
N CYS A 143 5.67 -20.00 -23.99
CA CYS A 143 4.64 -20.39 -24.95
C CYS A 143 3.80 -19.22 -25.47
N SER A 144 3.89 -18.04 -24.86
CA SER A 144 2.99 -16.91 -25.15
C SER A 144 3.76 -15.59 -25.24
N GLY A 145 3.89 -15.08 -26.47
CA GLY A 145 4.51 -13.77 -26.73
C GLY A 145 3.73 -12.62 -26.08
N GLU A 146 2.40 -12.72 -26.04
CA GLU A 146 1.52 -11.75 -25.38
C GLU A 146 1.77 -11.69 -23.86
N ALA A 147 1.96 -12.85 -23.21
CA ALA A 147 2.28 -12.88 -21.77
C ALA A 147 3.61 -12.17 -21.46
N VAL A 148 4.62 -12.36 -22.32
CA VAL A 148 5.92 -11.68 -22.18
C VAL A 148 5.74 -10.16 -22.25
N VAL A 149 5.02 -9.66 -23.25
CA VAL A 149 4.79 -8.22 -23.44
C VAL A 149 4.07 -7.63 -22.22
N VAL A 150 3.00 -8.27 -21.74
CA VAL A 150 2.24 -7.80 -20.57
C VAL A 150 3.12 -7.78 -19.31
N ILE A 151 3.88 -8.84 -19.07
CA ILE A 151 4.79 -8.93 -17.91
C ILE A 151 5.88 -7.85 -17.99
N CYS A 152 6.49 -7.66 -19.16
CA CYS A 152 7.51 -6.63 -19.36
C CYS A 152 6.95 -5.22 -19.09
N VAL A 153 5.78 -4.91 -19.63
CA VAL A 153 5.13 -3.61 -19.40
C VAL A 153 4.81 -3.41 -17.91
N LEU A 154 4.28 -4.43 -17.25
CA LEU A 154 4.00 -4.40 -15.81
C LEU A 154 5.26 -4.09 -14.99
N ILE A 155 6.36 -4.83 -15.25
CA ILE A 155 7.62 -4.66 -14.51
C ILE A 155 8.22 -3.28 -14.79
N VAL A 156 8.20 -2.79 -16.02
CA VAL A 156 8.77 -1.48 -16.37
C VAL A 156 7.97 -0.35 -15.72
N LEU A 157 6.64 -0.36 -15.82
CA LEU A 157 5.80 0.69 -15.28
C LEU A 157 5.81 0.71 -13.74
N VAL A 158 5.61 -0.44 -13.11
CA VAL A 158 5.58 -0.52 -11.65
C VAL A 158 6.99 -0.37 -11.06
N GLY A 159 8.00 -0.97 -11.68
CA GLY A 159 9.39 -0.88 -11.24
C GLY A 159 9.95 0.54 -11.33
N SER A 160 9.68 1.27 -12.43
CA SER A 160 10.07 2.68 -12.54
C SER A 160 9.37 3.56 -11.50
N SER A 161 8.07 3.33 -11.26
CA SER A 161 7.32 4.04 -10.20
C SER A 161 7.89 3.76 -8.81
N LEU A 162 8.27 2.51 -8.53
CA LEU A 162 8.86 2.11 -7.25
C LEU A 162 10.25 2.72 -7.05
N LEU A 163 11.07 2.78 -8.10
CA LEU A 163 12.39 3.43 -8.06
C LEU A 163 12.27 4.92 -7.73
N ILE A 164 11.34 5.63 -8.39
CA ILE A 164 11.08 7.04 -8.11
C ILE A 164 10.62 7.22 -6.66
N TYR A 165 9.71 6.36 -6.18
CA TYR A 165 9.23 6.39 -4.80
C TYR A 165 10.38 6.20 -3.79
N VAL A 166 11.19 5.15 -3.95
CA VAL A 166 12.33 4.87 -3.06
C VAL A 166 13.33 6.03 -3.07
N PHE A 167 13.67 6.55 -4.25
CA PHE A 167 14.60 7.68 -4.36
C PHE A 167 14.08 8.93 -3.67
N SER A 168 12.79 9.26 -3.87
CA SER A 168 12.13 10.40 -3.23
C SER A 168 12.09 10.24 -1.71
N THR A 169 11.73 9.05 -1.21
CA THR A 169 11.71 8.78 0.23
C THR A 169 13.10 8.90 0.85
N VAL A 170 14.13 8.32 0.25
CA VAL A 170 15.51 8.40 0.75
C VAL A 170 15.98 9.86 0.75
N TYR A 171 15.68 10.63 -0.30
CA TYR A 171 16.01 12.04 -0.39
C TYR A 171 15.36 12.86 0.74
N VAL A 172 14.06 12.66 0.97
CA VAL A 172 13.33 13.34 2.05
C VAL A 172 13.86 12.94 3.42
N SER A 173 14.08 11.65 3.67
CA SER A 173 14.64 11.17 4.95
C SER A 173 16.04 11.74 5.21
N PHE A 174 16.90 11.81 4.20
CA PHE A 174 18.23 12.42 4.34
C PHE A 174 18.14 13.92 4.64
N PHE A 175 17.25 14.64 3.95
CA PHE A 175 17.05 16.08 4.16
C PHE A 175 16.50 16.38 5.56
N MET A 176 15.51 15.60 6.03
CA MET A 176 14.97 15.73 7.38
C MET A 176 16.03 15.41 8.46
N TYR A 177 16.85 14.38 8.23
CA TYR A 177 17.97 14.04 9.13
C TYR A 177 18.97 15.21 9.29
N GLN A 178 19.25 15.95 8.21
CA GLN A 178 20.15 17.10 8.26
C GLN A 178 19.54 18.31 8.98
N ILE A 179 18.23 18.54 8.87
CA ILE A 179 17.53 19.63 9.58
C ILE A 179 17.41 19.34 11.08
N SER A 180 17.32 18.07 11.45
CA SER A 180 17.21 17.62 12.85
C SER A 180 18.52 17.76 13.65
N LYS A 181 19.63 18.08 12.98
CA LYS A 181 20.98 18.16 13.55
C LYS A 181 21.44 19.61 13.75
#